data_AF-A0A8J7ATI9-F1
#
_entry.id   AF-A0A8J7ATI9-F1
#
_cell.length_a   1.000
_cell.length_b   1.000
_cell.length_c   1.000
_cell.angle_alpha   90.00
_cell.angle_beta   90.00
_cell.angle_gamma   90.00
#
_symmetry.space_group_name_H-M   'P 1'
#
loop_
_entity.id
_entity.type
_entity.pdbx_description
1 polymer ?
#
loop_
_entity_poly.entity_id
_entity_poly.type
_entity_poly.pdbx_seq_one_letter_code
_entity_poly.pdbx_strand_id
1 'polypeptide(L)'
;MKQLTLLGFVLGAATLTAGVPAALAQAPDTLVAAEAAPAASAMPELETTRYEDLFSIAFPVGWQVNAQTNAPQVVADSAGPTDSLPAIRTEITWQEAPPQVVVGESLNDIRAKGYTVSRYDAVTIDGVTAVRLWLSDIPDGLPNAFVTYVGYPTATATITSYYGDPTTNLDPVLMAIHQSFARASAAPTEDTAPTEN
;
A
#
# COMPACT_ATOMS: atom_id res chain seq x y z
N MET A 1 -33.50 -91.96 16.46
CA MET A 1 -32.60 -91.78 17.63
C MET A 1 -32.52 -90.28 17.88
N LYS A 2 -33.22 -89.75 18.91
CA LYS A 2 -32.71 -89.35 20.25
C LYS A 2 -31.56 -88.32 20.15
N GLN A 3 -31.50 -87.16 20.84
CA GLN A 3 -32.25 -86.43 21.89
C GLN A 3 -31.76 -84.95 21.82
N LEU A 4 -32.59 -83.90 21.96
CA LEU A 4 -32.98 -83.17 23.21
C LEU A 4 -31.76 -82.56 23.96
N THR A 5 -31.63 -81.25 24.22
CA THR A 5 -32.38 -80.48 25.26
C THR A 5 -31.77 -79.05 25.41
N LEU A 6 -32.62 -77.99 25.38
CA LEU A 6 -32.72 -76.78 26.26
C LEU A 6 -31.45 -76.05 26.81
N LEU A 7 -31.41 -74.76 27.18
CA LEU A 7 -32.31 -73.60 27.30
C LEU A 7 -31.40 -72.39 27.67
N GLY A 8 -31.82 -71.14 27.43
CA GLY A 8 -31.11 -69.97 27.98
C GLY A 8 -31.63 -68.60 27.55
N PHE A 9 -32.92 -68.34 27.79
CA PHE A 9 -33.58 -67.03 27.75
C PHE A 9 -33.06 -66.13 28.90
N VAL A 10 -32.82 -64.83 28.69
CA VAL A 10 -33.34 -63.75 29.58
C VAL A 10 -33.47 -62.43 28.80
N LEU A 11 -34.69 -61.92 28.83
CA LEU A 11 -35.19 -60.60 28.47
C LEU A 11 -34.96 -59.63 29.66
N GLY A 12 -34.46 -58.41 29.43
CA GLY A 12 -34.19 -57.45 30.52
C GLY A 12 -34.57 -56.03 30.12
N ALA A 13 -35.59 -55.49 30.79
CA ALA A 13 -36.30 -54.25 30.51
C ALA A 13 -35.45 -52.97 30.58
N ALA A 14 -35.76 -52.01 29.71
CA ALA A 14 -35.36 -50.62 29.87
C ALA A 14 -36.32 -49.93 30.87
N THR A 15 -35.81 -49.51 32.02
CA THR A 15 -36.53 -48.62 32.94
C THR A 15 -36.01 -47.20 32.80
N LEU A 16 -36.91 -46.30 32.37
CA LEU A 16 -36.79 -44.86 32.51
C LEU A 16 -36.88 -44.50 34.01
N THR A 17 -35.81 -43.94 34.57
CA THR A 17 -35.86 -43.19 35.83
C THR A 17 -35.41 -41.76 35.57
N ALA A 18 -36.37 -40.84 35.70
CA ALA A 18 -36.12 -39.41 35.79
C ALA A 18 -35.30 -39.12 37.05
N GLY A 19 -34.21 -38.37 36.88
CA GLY A 19 -33.41 -37.82 37.96
C GLY A 19 -32.68 -36.60 37.43
N VAL A 20 -33.17 -35.42 37.80
CA VAL A 20 -32.49 -34.14 37.56
C VAL A 20 -31.21 -34.11 38.42
N PRO A 21 -30.06 -33.69 37.90
CA PRO A 21 -29.08 -33.01 38.73
C PRO A 21 -29.00 -31.54 38.36
N ALA A 22 -28.97 -30.77 39.44
CA ALA A 22 -28.79 -29.34 39.52
C ALA A 22 -27.75 -28.80 38.54
N ALA A 23 -28.10 -27.66 37.94
CA ALA A 23 -27.16 -26.72 37.36
C ALA A 23 -26.06 -26.39 38.38
N LEU A 24 -24.86 -26.91 38.14
CA LEU A 24 -23.62 -26.27 38.57
C LEU A 24 -23.02 -25.64 37.32
N ALA A 25 -23.32 -24.36 37.17
CA ALA A 25 -22.60 -23.47 36.28
C ALA A 25 -21.13 -23.42 36.72
N GLN A 26 -20.30 -24.27 36.14
CA GLN A 26 -18.86 -24.04 36.08
C GLN A 26 -18.58 -23.42 34.71
N ALA A 27 -18.61 -22.10 34.66
CA ALA A 27 -18.01 -21.37 33.55
C ALA A 27 -16.54 -21.81 33.45
N PRO A 28 -16.04 -22.21 32.27
CA PRO A 28 -14.61 -22.35 32.10
C PRO A 28 -14.02 -20.94 32.20
N ASP A 29 -13.34 -20.70 33.32
CA ASP A 29 -12.45 -19.57 33.60
C ASP A 29 -11.16 -19.69 32.77
N THR A 30 -11.28 -20.00 31.48
CA THR A 30 -10.18 -19.84 30.53
C THR A 30 -10.26 -18.43 30.01
N LEU A 31 -9.63 -17.57 30.80
CA LEU A 31 -9.07 -16.29 30.42
C LEU A 31 -8.88 -16.22 28.91
N VAL A 32 -9.70 -15.37 28.31
CA VAL A 32 -9.46 -14.76 27.01
C VAL A 32 -8.04 -14.22 27.07
N ALA A 33 -7.08 -15.01 26.59
CA ALA A 33 -5.92 -14.44 25.96
C ALA A 33 -6.52 -13.69 24.77
N ALA A 34 -6.84 -12.42 25.02
CA ALA A 34 -6.84 -11.43 23.96
C ALA A 34 -5.40 -11.48 23.46
N GLU A 35 -5.16 -12.39 22.53
CA GLU A 35 -4.07 -12.32 21.58
C GLU A 35 -4.14 -10.88 21.11
N ALA A 36 -3.19 -10.08 21.59
CA ALA A 36 -3.04 -8.71 21.18
C ALA A 36 -2.86 -8.81 19.67
N ALA A 37 -3.95 -8.57 18.94
CA ALA A 37 -3.88 -8.38 17.52
C ALA A 37 -2.73 -7.40 17.31
N PRO A 38 -1.74 -7.73 16.46
CA PRO A 38 -0.63 -6.82 16.23
C PRO A 38 -1.25 -5.46 15.91
N ALA A 39 -0.84 -4.44 16.66
CA ALA A 39 -1.33 -3.10 16.46
C ALA A 39 -1.18 -2.80 14.96
N ALA A 40 -2.30 -2.67 14.26
CA ALA A 40 -2.30 -2.29 12.87
C ALA A 40 -1.49 -0.99 12.82
N SER A 41 -0.36 -1.00 12.12
CA SER A 41 0.50 0.19 12.02
C SER A 41 -0.38 1.35 11.56
N ALA A 42 -0.56 2.33 12.42
CA ALA A 42 -1.36 3.49 12.09
C ALA A 42 -0.71 4.16 10.86
N MET A 43 -1.54 4.57 9.90
CA MET A 43 -1.06 5.32 8.75
C MET A 43 -0.34 6.57 9.26
N PRO A 44 0.91 6.85 8.81
CA PRO A 44 1.63 8.01 9.27
C PRO A 44 0.90 9.29 8.86
N GLU A 45 1.00 10.32 9.69
CA GLU A 45 0.59 11.66 9.31
C GLU A 45 1.44 12.14 8.13
N LEU A 46 0.81 12.79 7.15
CA LEU A 46 1.47 13.28 5.94
C LEU A 46 1.53 14.81 5.93
N GLU A 47 2.69 15.36 5.54
CA GLU A 47 2.93 16.78 5.34
C GLU A 47 3.10 17.08 3.85
N THR A 48 2.40 18.10 3.34
CA THR A 48 2.45 18.49 1.93
C THR A 48 3.70 19.30 1.63
N THR A 49 4.53 18.80 0.71
CA THR A 49 5.61 19.53 0.06
C THR A 49 5.14 20.08 -1.29
N ARG A 50 5.56 21.31 -1.62
CA ARG A 50 5.34 21.92 -2.94
C ARG A 50 6.67 22.12 -3.65
N TYR A 51 6.70 21.77 -4.94
CA TYR A 51 7.80 22.13 -5.84
C TYR A 51 7.35 23.28 -6.73
N GLU A 52 7.78 24.49 -6.37
CA GLU A 52 7.44 25.73 -7.08
C GLU A 52 5.94 25.80 -7.41
N ASP A 53 5.61 26.21 -8.62
CA ASP A 53 4.25 26.21 -9.18
C ASP A 53 4.03 25.04 -10.16
N LEU A 54 4.73 23.91 -9.97
CA LEU A 54 4.58 22.72 -10.82
C LEU A 54 3.70 21.64 -10.19
N PHE A 55 4.00 21.24 -8.97
CA PHE A 55 3.27 20.16 -8.30
C PHE A 55 3.39 20.21 -6.77
N SER A 56 2.51 19.47 -6.11
CA SER A 56 2.58 19.16 -4.69
C SER A 56 2.45 17.66 -4.45
N ILE A 57 3.07 17.17 -3.38
CA ILE A 57 2.98 15.79 -2.92
C ILE A 57 3.18 15.74 -1.41
N ALA A 58 2.56 14.79 -0.72
CA ALA A 58 2.67 14.64 0.72
C ALA A 58 3.57 13.46 1.10
N PHE A 59 4.42 13.68 2.11
CA PHE A 59 5.31 12.66 2.67
C PHE A 59 5.03 12.48 4.15
N PRO A 60 5.37 11.33 4.76
CA PRO A 60 5.28 11.18 6.20
C PRO A 60 6.06 12.25 6.96
N VAL A 61 5.49 12.73 8.06
CA VAL A 61 6.13 13.73 8.93
C VAL A 61 7.53 13.24 9.37
N GLY A 62 8.51 14.14 9.30
CA GLY A 62 9.89 13.88 9.70
C GLY A 62 10.80 13.31 8.60
N TRP A 63 10.27 13.09 7.39
CA TRP A 63 11.11 12.75 6.23
C TRP A 63 12.02 13.91 5.82
N GLN A 64 13.20 13.57 5.31
CA GLN A 64 14.14 14.55 4.78
C GLN A 64 13.82 14.81 3.31
N VAL A 65 13.28 15.99 3.02
CA VAL A 65 12.85 16.36 1.67
C VAL A 65 13.83 17.37 1.06
N ASN A 66 14.30 17.07 -0.14
CA ASN A 66 15.24 17.90 -0.89
C ASN A 66 14.71 18.13 -2.33
N ALA A 67 14.40 19.38 -2.64
CA ALA A 67 14.04 19.82 -3.99
C ALA A 67 15.31 20.23 -4.74
N GLN A 68 15.53 19.65 -5.92
CA GLN A 68 16.64 20.02 -6.79
C GLN A 68 16.37 21.38 -7.42
N THR A 69 17.35 22.28 -7.43
CA THR A 69 17.18 23.64 -7.96
C THR A 69 17.32 23.74 -9.48
N ASN A 70 17.94 22.75 -10.11
CA ASN A 70 18.28 22.78 -11.55
C ASN A 70 17.48 21.79 -12.39
N ALA A 71 16.60 21.02 -11.77
CA ALA A 71 15.74 20.04 -12.42
C ALA A 71 14.46 19.93 -11.62
N PRO A 72 13.29 19.71 -12.25
CA PRO A 72 12.03 19.55 -11.55
C PRO A 72 11.97 18.17 -10.87
N GLN A 73 12.78 18.01 -9.83
CA GLN A 73 13.00 16.79 -9.08
C GLN A 73 12.91 17.04 -7.59
N VAL A 74 12.19 16.17 -6.89
CA VAL A 74 12.17 16.11 -5.42
C VAL A 74 12.65 14.73 -5.00
N VAL A 75 13.53 14.67 -4.01
CA VAL A 75 13.95 13.44 -3.34
C VAL A 75 13.53 13.55 -1.89
N ALA A 76 12.87 12.53 -1.37
CA ALA A 76 12.45 12.43 0.02
C ALA A 76 12.91 11.11 0.61
N ASP A 77 13.74 11.17 1.64
CA ASP A 77 14.25 9.99 2.34
C ASP A 77 13.55 9.85 3.69
N SER A 78 13.14 8.63 4.03
CA SER A 78 12.60 8.34 5.36
C SER A 78 13.67 8.62 6.42
N ALA A 79 13.26 8.94 7.65
CA ALA A 79 14.16 9.27 8.76
C ALA A 79 15.06 8.10 9.24
N GLY A 80 15.22 7.05 8.43
CA GLY A 80 15.82 5.77 8.78
C GLY A 80 14.78 4.76 9.27
N PRO A 81 15.21 3.51 9.54
CA PRO A 81 14.36 2.53 10.19
C PRO A 81 13.99 3.06 11.59
N THR A 82 12.78 3.56 11.73
CA THR A 82 12.14 3.73 13.03
C THR A 82 11.25 2.52 13.27
N ASP A 83 10.80 2.30 14.51
CA ASP A 83 9.87 1.21 14.83
C ASP A 83 8.56 1.26 14.00
N SER A 84 8.32 2.32 13.22
CA SER A 84 7.08 2.55 12.47
C SER A 84 7.20 2.42 10.94
N LEU A 85 8.39 2.66 10.34
CA LEU A 85 8.60 2.53 8.89
C LEU A 85 10.05 2.12 8.56
N PRO A 86 10.25 1.21 7.58
CA PRO A 86 11.58 0.87 7.07
C PRO A 86 12.17 2.02 6.23
N ALA A 87 13.41 1.82 5.78
CA ALA A 87 14.05 2.73 4.84
C ALA A 87 13.26 2.80 3.53
N ILE A 88 12.83 4.02 3.15
CA ILE A 88 12.15 4.32 1.91
C ILE A 88 12.79 5.59 1.34
N ARG A 89 13.02 5.59 0.03
CA ARG A 89 13.42 6.78 -0.73
C ARG A 89 12.41 7.03 -1.83
N THR A 90 11.78 8.19 -1.83
CA THR A 90 10.86 8.60 -2.89
C THR A 90 11.48 9.68 -3.76
N GLU A 91 11.48 9.45 -5.07
CA GLU A 91 11.91 10.41 -6.08
C GLU A 91 10.74 10.81 -6.96
N ILE A 92 10.60 12.11 -7.20
CA ILE A 92 9.61 12.66 -8.11
C ILE A 92 10.36 13.39 -9.19
N THR A 93 10.05 13.12 -10.45
CA THR A 93 10.59 13.83 -11.61
C THR A 93 9.45 14.31 -12.49
N TRP A 94 9.61 15.50 -13.07
CA TRP A 94 8.68 16.04 -14.06
C TRP A 94 9.36 16.08 -15.42
N GLN A 95 8.68 15.57 -16.45
CA GLN A 95 9.17 15.57 -17.82
C GLN A 95 8.16 16.23 -18.74
N GLU A 96 8.62 17.15 -19.59
CA GLU A 96 7.81 17.78 -20.64
C GLU A 96 7.65 16.85 -21.85
N ALA A 97 7.12 15.66 -21.59
CA ALA A 97 6.81 14.65 -22.59
C ALA A 97 5.52 13.92 -22.24
N PRO A 98 4.71 13.53 -23.24
CA PRO A 98 3.47 12.80 -23.01
C PRO A 98 3.77 11.40 -22.43
N PRO A 99 2.81 10.80 -21.70
CA PRO A 99 3.01 9.53 -20.99
C PRO A 99 3.42 8.38 -21.92
N GLN A 100 3.00 8.39 -23.18
CA GLN A 100 3.35 7.36 -24.15
C GLN A 100 4.87 7.28 -24.42
N VAL A 101 5.55 8.43 -24.39
CA VAL A 101 7.01 8.52 -24.56
C VAL A 101 7.70 8.09 -23.28
N VAL A 102 7.36 8.74 -22.16
CA VAL A 102 8.03 8.53 -20.87
C VAL A 102 7.86 7.10 -20.36
N VAL A 103 6.65 6.55 -20.41
CA VAL A 103 6.39 5.16 -19.98
C VAL A 103 7.07 4.18 -20.92
N GLY A 104 7.08 4.46 -22.24
CA GLY A 104 7.76 3.59 -23.22
C GLY A 104 9.26 3.51 -23.00
N GLU A 105 9.92 4.66 -22.78
CA GLU A 105 11.34 4.74 -22.45
C GLU A 105 11.64 4.04 -21.12
N SER A 106 10.83 4.27 -20.09
CA SER A 106 11.02 3.64 -18.79
C SER A 106 10.89 2.11 -18.84
N LEU A 107 9.89 1.57 -19.57
CA LEU A 107 9.76 0.13 -19.74
C LEU A 107 10.94 -0.49 -20.50
N ASN A 108 11.53 0.24 -21.44
CA ASN A 108 12.76 -0.19 -22.11
C ASN A 108 13.96 -0.19 -21.14
N ASP A 109 14.08 0.82 -20.29
CA ASP A 109 15.14 0.92 -19.28
C ASP A 109 15.03 -0.18 -18.20
N ILE A 110 13.82 -0.42 -17.67
CA ILE A 110 13.49 -1.53 -16.76
C ILE A 110 13.95 -2.86 -17.37
N ARG A 111 13.63 -3.10 -18.64
CA ARG A 111 14.05 -4.32 -19.36
C ARG A 111 15.56 -4.38 -19.52
N ALA A 112 16.21 -3.28 -19.91
CA ALA A 112 17.65 -3.23 -20.13
C ALA A 112 18.44 -3.47 -18.85
N LYS A 113 17.94 -2.99 -17.70
CA LYS A 113 18.52 -3.18 -16.37
C LYS A 113 18.19 -4.54 -15.74
N GLY A 114 17.27 -5.29 -16.34
CA GLY A 114 16.89 -6.63 -15.88
C GLY A 114 15.97 -6.63 -14.65
N TYR A 115 15.25 -5.54 -14.40
CA TYR A 115 14.31 -5.46 -13.28
C TYR A 115 13.05 -6.26 -13.59
N THR A 116 12.42 -6.80 -12.56
CA THR A 116 11.18 -7.57 -12.69
C THR A 116 9.97 -6.69 -12.39
N VAL A 117 9.00 -6.64 -13.30
CA VAL A 117 7.67 -6.05 -13.03
C VAL A 117 6.78 -7.14 -12.44
N SER A 118 6.51 -7.08 -11.14
CA SER A 118 5.70 -8.09 -10.44
C SER A 118 4.20 -7.81 -10.54
N ARG A 119 3.82 -6.53 -10.63
CA ARG A 119 2.43 -6.06 -10.72
C ARG A 119 2.37 -4.74 -11.46
N TYR A 120 1.25 -4.51 -12.13
CA TYR A 120 0.87 -3.20 -12.66
C TYR A 120 -0.62 -2.95 -12.47
N ASP A 121 -1.01 -1.69 -12.30
CA ASP A 121 -2.41 -1.27 -12.37
C ASP A 121 -2.54 0.16 -12.91
N ALA A 122 -3.77 0.53 -13.26
CA ALA A 122 -4.14 1.88 -13.67
C ALA A 122 -5.07 2.48 -12.62
N VAL A 123 -4.81 3.73 -12.26
CA VAL A 123 -5.55 4.46 -11.24
C VAL A 123 -5.83 5.89 -11.70
N THR A 124 -6.63 6.62 -10.93
CA THR A 124 -6.84 8.07 -11.13
C THR A 124 -6.09 8.84 -10.05
N ILE A 125 -5.20 9.75 -10.44
CA ILE A 125 -4.47 10.67 -9.56
C ILE A 125 -4.60 12.06 -10.19
N ASP A 126 -4.88 13.08 -9.38
CA ASP A 126 -5.07 14.45 -9.89
C ASP A 126 -6.11 14.56 -11.03
N GLY A 127 -7.15 13.72 -10.99
CA GLY A 127 -8.19 13.66 -12.02
C GLY A 127 -7.74 13.07 -13.38
N VAL A 128 -6.49 12.62 -13.51
CA VAL A 128 -5.95 12.01 -14.73
C VAL A 128 -5.61 10.53 -14.52
N THR A 129 -5.55 9.76 -15.61
CA THR A 129 -5.12 8.37 -15.56
C THR A 129 -3.62 8.29 -15.27
N ALA A 130 -3.27 7.49 -14.27
CA ALA A 130 -1.91 7.16 -13.91
C ALA A 130 -1.67 5.65 -13.98
N VAL A 131 -0.45 5.26 -14.33
CA VAL A 131 -0.01 3.85 -14.37
C VAL A 131 0.91 3.59 -13.19
N ARG A 132 0.67 2.50 -12.47
CA ARG A 132 1.51 2.04 -11.37
C ARG A 132 2.21 0.75 -11.72
N LEU A 133 3.47 0.62 -11.31
CA LEU A 133 4.28 -0.57 -11.44
C LEU A 133 4.89 -0.92 -10.08
N TRP A 134 4.96 -2.21 -9.78
CA TRP A 134 5.78 -2.75 -8.70
C TRP A 134 6.96 -3.46 -9.35
N LEU A 135 8.16 -3.02 -8.96
CA LEU A 135 9.42 -3.50 -9.46
C LEU A 135 10.18 -4.24 -8.35
N SER A 136 10.90 -5.28 -8.73
CA SER A 136 11.88 -5.97 -7.88
C SER A 136 13.20 -6.17 -8.63
N ASP A 137 14.19 -6.72 -7.92
CA ASP A 137 15.53 -7.03 -8.44
C ASP A 137 16.35 -5.79 -8.80
N ILE A 138 16.09 -4.68 -8.10
CA ILE A 138 16.88 -3.45 -8.24
C ILE A 138 18.18 -3.61 -7.44
N PRO A 139 19.36 -3.33 -8.01
CA PRO A 139 20.61 -3.35 -7.27
C PRO A 139 20.65 -2.21 -6.22
N ASP A 140 21.61 -2.27 -5.30
CA ASP A 140 21.98 -1.14 -4.42
C ASP A 140 21.08 -0.85 -3.19
N GLY A 141 20.65 -1.90 -2.49
CA GLY A 141 20.22 -1.82 -1.09
C GLY A 141 18.71 -1.64 -0.86
N LEU A 142 18.00 -1.02 -1.80
CA LEU A 142 16.53 -0.97 -1.82
C LEU A 142 16.02 -1.74 -3.05
N PRO A 143 15.84 -3.07 -2.95
CA PRO A 143 15.67 -3.93 -4.11
C PRO A 143 14.28 -3.88 -4.74
N ASN A 144 13.34 -3.15 -4.14
CA ASN A 144 11.98 -3.01 -4.63
C ASN A 144 11.67 -1.54 -4.92
N ALA A 145 10.81 -1.30 -5.90
CA ALA A 145 10.27 0.03 -6.14
C ALA A 145 8.77 -0.01 -6.48
N PHE A 146 8.06 1.01 -6.01
CA PHE A 146 6.72 1.33 -6.42
C PHE A 146 6.79 2.58 -7.30
N VAL A 147 6.39 2.48 -8.56
CA VAL A 147 6.49 3.56 -9.55
C VAL A 147 5.10 3.98 -9.99
N THR A 148 4.83 5.28 -10.04
CA THR A 148 3.62 5.86 -10.63
C THR A 148 3.99 6.84 -11.73
N TYR A 149 3.38 6.71 -12.90
CA TYR A 149 3.41 7.69 -13.97
C TYR A 149 2.07 8.42 -14.02
N VAL A 150 2.05 9.71 -13.72
CA VAL A 150 0.87 10.57 -13.82
C VAL A 150 0.95 11.33 -15.15
N GLY A 151 0.08 10.95 -16.09
CA GLY A 151 0.15 11.41 -17.48
C GLY A 151 -0.77 12.60 -17.78
N TYR A 152 -0.18 13.70 -18.24
CA TYR A 152 -0.86 14.86 -18.81
C TYR A 152 -0.68 14.90 -20.35
N PRO A 153 -1.44 15.72 -21.09
CA PRO A 153 -1.34 15.76 -22.55
C PRO A 153 0.06 16.04 -23.10
N THR A 154 0.86 16.84 -22.37
CA THR A 154 2.20 17.29 -22.81
C THR A 154 3.29 17.04 -21.77
N ALA A 155 2.97 16.39 -20.65
CA ALA A 155 3.90 16.21 -19.54
C ALA A 155 3.59 14.95 -18.75
N THR A 156 4.58 14.42 -18.05
CA THR A 156 4.43 13.24 -17.19
C THR A 156 5.20 13.46 -15.89
N ALA A 157 4.55 13.25 -14.76
CA ALA A 157 5.22 13.13 -13.48
C ALA A 157 5.53 11.65 -13.21
N THR A 158 6.77 11.33 -12.85
CA THR A 158 7.17 10.00 -12.42
C THR A 158 7.51 10.03 -10.94
N ILE A 159 6.79 9.25 -10.14
CA ILE A 159 6.98 9.11 -8.70
C ILE A 159 7.50 7.71 -8.45
N THR A 160 8.69 7.56 -7.89
CA THR A 160 9.32 6.26 -7.61
C THR A 160 9.68 6.18 -6.15
N SER A 161 9.08 5.23 -5.42
CA SER A 161 9.45 4.92 -4.04
C SER A 161 10.23 3.62 -3.99
N TYR A 162 11.51 3.68 -3.65
CA TYR A 162 12.40 2.54 -3.41
C TYR A 162 12.27 2.07 -1.96
N TYR A 163 12.24 0.76 -1.73
CA TYR A 163 12.11 0.18 -0.39
C TYR A 163 12.80 -1.19 -0.26
N GLY A 164 13.10 -1.53 1.00
CA GLY A 164 13.81 -2.74 1.40
C GLY A 164 12.96 -4.01 1.33
N ASP A 165 12.32 -4.34 2.45
CA ASP A 165 11.60 -5.60 2.64
C ASP A 165 10.11 -5.48 2.24
N PRO A 166 9.63 -6.24 1.24
CA PRO A 166 8.23 -6.21 0.82
C PRO A 166 7.28 -6.94 1.78
N THR A 167 7.79 -7.65 2.80
CA THR A 167 6.96 -8.30 3.82
C THR A 167 6.42 -7.32 4.86
N THR A 168 7.03 -6.13 4.97
CA THR A 168 6.45 -5.03 5.74
C THR A 168 5.25 -4.49 4.97
N ASN A 169 4.11 -4.29 5.65
CA ASN A 169 2.89 -3.77 5.02
C ASN A 169 3.03 -2.27 4.66
N LEU A 170 3.78 -1.96 3.60
CA LEU A 170 4.06 -0.60 3.14
C LEU A 170 3.10 -0.11 2.07
N ASP A 171 2.39 -1.01 1.39
CA ASP A 171 1.48 -0.69 0.30
C ASP A 171 0.53 0.48 0.64
N PRO A 172 -0.13 0.52 1.81
CA PRO A 172 -1.00 1.65 2.16
C PRO A 172 -0.25 2.99 2.23
N VAL A 173 0.98 2.99 2.75
CA VAL A 173 1.82 4.19 2.89
C VAL A 173 2.31 4.65 1.52
N LEU A 174 2.86 3.74 0.73
CA LEU A 174 3.33 4.02 -0.63
C LEU A 174 2.19 4.54 -1.52
N MET A 175 1.02 3.90 -1.43
CA MET A 175 -0.18 4.34 -2.12
C MET A 175 -0.63 5.73 -1.66
N ALA A 176 -0.64 6.00 -0.35
CA ALA A 176 -1.05 7.31 0.18
C ALA A 176 -0.11 8.43 -0.31
N ILE A 177 1.21 8.21 -0.27
CA ILE A 177 2.21 9.16 -0.80
C ILE A 177 1.95 9.42 -2.28
N HIS A 178 1.90 8.37 -3.11
CA HIS A 178 1.74 8.53 -4.55
C HIS A 178 0.38 9.12 -4.94
N GLN A 179 -0.69 8.81 -4.19
CA GLN A 179 -2.04 9.32 -4.43
C GLN A 179 -2.19 10.80 -4.05
N SER A 180 -1.35 11.32 -3.16
CA SER A 180 -1.37 12.72 -2.74
C SER A 180 -0.82 13.70 -3.80
N PHE A 181 -0.25 13.19 -4.89
CA PHE A 181 0.27 14.01 -5.96
C PHE A 181 -0.83 14.83 -6.63
N ALA A 182 -0.56 16.13 -6.81
CA ALA A 182 -1.41 17.05 -7.55
C ALA A 182 -0.55 18.01 -8.36
N ARG A 183 -0.94 18.28 -9.61
CA ARG A 183 -0.33 19.35 -10.40
C ARG A 183 -0.79 20.70 -9.85
N ALA A 184 0.12 21.65 -9.78
CA ALA A 184 -0.25 23.02 -9.49
C ALA A 184 -1.14 23.55 -10.63
N SER A 185 -2.33 24.04 -10.27
CA SER A 185 -3.22 24.67 -11.23
C SER A 185 -2.62 26.03 -11.61
N ALA A 186 -2.42 26.31 -12.89
CA ALA A 186 -2.06 27.65 -13.33
C ALA A 186 -3.14 28.62 -12.85
N ALA A 187 -2.77 29.63 -12.08
CA ALA A 187 -3.70 30.69 -11.73
C ALA A 187 -4.28 31.28 -13.04
N PRO A 188 -5.59 31.49 -13.15
CA PRO A 188 -6.16 32.15 -14.31
C PRO A 188 -5.49 33.52 -14.44
N THR A 189 -4.85 33.75 -15.59
CA THR A 189 -4.35 35.08 -15.95
C THR A 189 -5.59 35.97 -16.02
N GLU A 190 -5.79 36.85 -15.03
CA GLU A 190 -6.82 37.88 -15.12
C GLU A 190 -6.51 38.72 -16.37
N ASP A 191 -7.33 38.50 -17.40
CA ASP A 191 -7.40 39.30 -18.61
C ASP A 191 -7.84 40.70 -18.18
N THR A 192 -6.85 41.54 -17.86
CA THR A 192 -7.05 42.96 -17.64
C THR A 192 -7.34 43.57 -19.00
N ALA A 193 -8.61 43.52 -19.40
CA ALA A 193 -9.10 44.25 -20.56
C ALA A 193 -8.67 45.72 -20.44
N PRO A 194 -8.11 46.33 -21.51
CA PRO A 194 -7.70 47.73 -21.46
C PRO A 194 -8.97 48.59 -21.40
N THR A 195 -9.07 49.41 -20.35
CA THR A 195 -10.08 50.47 -20.27
C THR A 195 -9.72 51.52 -21.32
N GLU A 196 -10.43 51.54 -22.45
CA GLU A 196 -10.39 52.65 -23.39
C GLU A 196 -11.00 53.91 -22.74
N ASN A 197 -10.27 55.02 -22.87
CA ASN A 197 -10.67 56.38 -22.46
C ASN A 197 -11.59 57.04 -23.49
#